data_AF-A0AA44CBW2-F1
#
_entry.id   AF-A0AA44CBW2-F1
#
_cell.length_a   1.000
_cell.length_b   1.000
_cell.length_c   1.000
_cell.angle_alpha   90.00
_cell.angle_beta   90.00
_cell.angle_gamma   90.00
#
_symmetry.space_group_name_H-M   'P 1'
#
loop_
_entity.id
_entity.type
_entity.pdbx_description
1 polymer ?
#
loop_
_entity_poly.entity_id
_entity_poly.type
_entity_poly.pdbx_seq_one_letter_code
_entity_poly.pdbx_strand_id
1 'polypeptide(L)'
;MVDLSWRGLRSTYLTTPVLLRSIPVGIVIAAGVVATSWTHMLLSDHQDLVVHTYKAIDTTKDVLIGLDDAETGQRGYLLSGDRRYLDPYDKALTRLSDLRGTLKAHISDNAEQITRVATLNGMIDDKLGELRQAIEVHDTNGFEAARKQEISMMERATMDGIRRVIGSITESEKALLSARQSEVDRDETRIRIVAIFVGLASFLTRAAIELYLARRGMGGGGVPQRRKY
;
A
#
# COMPACT_ATOMS: atom_id res chain seq x y z
N MET A 1 -26.33 -17.90 -52.67
CA MET A 1 -25.06 -17.18 -52.42
C MET A 1 -25.34 -16.11 -51.39
N VAL A 2 -24.59 -16.07 -50.29
CA VAL A 2 -24.69 -14.99 -49.29
C VAL A 2 -24.14 -13.73 -49.95
N ASP A 3 -24.98 -12.71 -50.11
CA ASP A 3 -24.55 -11.42 -50.67
C ASP A 3 -23.72 -10.68 -49.61
N LEU A 4 -22.39 -10.75 -49.76
CA LEU A 4 -21.40 -10.09 -48.90
C LEU A 4 -21.16 -8.61 -49.29
N SER A 5 -21.98 -8.04 -50.17
CA SER A 5 -21.90 -6.61 -50.48
C SER A 5 -22.25 -5.76 -49.24
N TRP A 6 -21.60 -4.59 -49.10
CA TRP A 6 -21.83 -3.67 -47.99
C TRP A 6 -23.31 -3.24 -47.86
N ARG A 7 -24.03 -3.18 -48.99
CA ARG A 7 -25.46 -2.91 -49.03
C ARG A 7 -26.30 -4.08 -48.48
N GLY A 8 -25.97 -5.33 -48.81
CA GLY A 8 -26.65 -6.52 -48.30
C GLY A 8 -26.39 -6.77 -46.81
N LEU A 9 -25.15 -6.55 -46.35
CA LEU A 9 -24.80 -6.58 -44.93
C LEU A 9 -25.54 -5.49 -44.14
N ARG A 10 -25.61 -4.25 -44.66
CA ARG A 10 -26.34 -3.16 -44.02
C ARG A 10 -27.84 -3.43 -43.92
N SER A 11 -28.50 -3.93 -44.97
CA SER A 11 -29.95 -4.16 -44.92
C SER A 11 -30.34 -5.35 -44.04
N THR A 12 -29.46 -6.34 -43.90
CA THR A 12 -29.74 -7.57 -43.15
C THR A 12 -29.38 -7.43 -41.67
N TYR A 13 -28.30 -6.74 -41.33
CA TYR A 13 -27.80 -6.61 -39.96
C TYR A 13 -28.02 -5.22 -39.33
N LEU A 14 -28.10 -4.12 -40.09
CA LEU A 14 -28.44 -2.78 -39.57
C LEU A 14 -29.94 -2.47 -39.74
N THR A 15 -30.80 -3.37 -39.28
CA THR A 15 -32.22 -3.07 -39.14
C THR A 15 -32.48 -2.37 -37.80
N THR A 16 -33.47 -1.48 -37.74
CA THR A 16 -33.89 -0.78 -36.51
C THR A 16 -34.09 -1.70 -35.29
N PRO A 17 -34.67 -2.92 -35.39
CA PRO A 17 -34.77 -3.83 -34.25
C PRO A 17 -33.41 -4.43 -33.81
N VAL A 18 -32.43 -4.59 -34.70
CA VAL A 18 -31.10 -5.08 -34.32
C VAL A 18 -30.32 -3.99 -33.59
N LEU A 19 -30.39 -2.74 -34.07
CA LEU A 19 -29.78 -1.59 -33.41
C LEU A 19 -30.35 -1.34 -32.00
N LEU A 20 -31.66 -1.50 -31.82
CA LEU A 20 -32.30 -1.35 -30.51
C LEU A 20 -31.84 -2.43 -29.50
N ARG A 21 -31.50 -3.64 -29.99
CA ARG A 21 -31.04 -4.77 -29.16
C ARG A 21 -29.58 -4.64 -28.72
N SER A 22 -28.74 -3.92 -29.45
CA SER A 22 -27.30 -3.80 -29.16
C SER A 22 -26.95 -2.69 -28.15
N ILE A 23 -27.82 -1.67 -27.98
CA ILE A 23 -27.55 -0.53 -27.08
C ILE A 23 -27.35 -0.95 -25.61
N PRO A 24 -28.19 -1.82 -24.99
CA PRO A 24 -27.99 -2.24 -23.60
C PRO A 24 -26.70 -3.03 -23.41
N VAL A 25 -26.33 -3.85 -24.40
CA VAL A 25 -25.10 -4.64 -24.38
C VAL A 25 -23.87 -3.74 -24.42
N GLY A 26 -23.89 -2.69 -25.24
CA GLY A 26 -22.82 -1.70 -25.29
C GLY A 26 -22.65 -0.94 -23.96
N ILE A 27 -23.75 -0.60 -23.28
CA ILE A 27 -23.73 0.08 -21.98
C ILE A 27 -23.11 -0.82 -20.90
N VAL A 28 -23.44 -2.12 -20.87
CA VAL A 28 -22.84 -3.08 -19.93
C VAL A 28 -21.33 -3.21 -20.13
N ILE A 29 -20.89 -3.33 -21.40
CA ILE A 29 -19.47 -3.45 -21.71
C ILE A 29 -18.73 -2.17 -21.34
N ALA A 30 -19.28 -1.00 -21.70
CA ALA A 30 -18.68 0.29 -21.35
C ALA A 30 -18.60 0.50 -19.83
N ALA A 31 -19.65 0.14 -19.08
CA ALA A 31 -19.64 0.20 -17.62
C ALA A 31 -18.62 -0.76 -17.00
N GLY A 32 -18.46 -1.97 -17.55
CA GLY A 32 -17.44 -2.92 -17.12
C GLY A 32 -16.02 -2.41 -17.36
N VAL A 33 -15.77 -1.78 -18.52
CA VAL A 33 -14.48 -1.16 -18.85
C VAL A 33 -14.17 0.03 -17.94
N VAL A 34 -15.16 0.89 -17.67
CA VAL A 34 -14.99 2.04 -16.75
C VAL A 34 -14.73 1.54 -15.32
N ALA A 35 -15.48 0.54 -14.85
CA ALA A 35 -15.31 -0.02 -13.51
C ALA A 35 -13.91 -0.64 -13.34
N THR A 36 -13.45 -1.44 -14.31
CA THR A 36 -12.12 -2.07 -14.27
C THR A 36 -10.98 -1.06 -14.39
N SER A 37 -11.15 -0.02 -15.21
CA SER A 37 -10.15 1.04 -15.38
C SER A 37 -10.05 1.93 -14.12
N TRP A 38 -11.18 2.24 -13.49
CA TRP A 38 -11.21 2.98 -12.22
C TRP A 38 -10.65 2.18 -11.05
N THR A 39 -10.94 0.88 -10.95
CA THR A 39 -10.33 0.03 -9.89
C THR A 39 -8.81 -0.03 -10.06
N HIS A 40 -8.29 -0.12 -11.28
CA HIS A 40 -6.85 -0.12 -11.51
C HIS A 40 -6.19 1.21 -11.14
N MET A 41 -6.84 2.35 -11.43
CA MET A 41 -6.31 3.67 -11.07
C MET A 41 -6.35 3.91 -9.56
N LEU A 42 -7.41 3.48 -8.88
CA LEU A 42 -7.54 3.57 -7.44
C LEU A 42 -6.49 2.69 -6.73
N LEU A 43 -6.31 1.42 -7.16
CA LEU A 43 -5.32 0.52 -6.56
C LEU A 43 -3.87 0.99 -6.73
N SER A 44 -3.54 1.73 -7.80
CA SER A 44 -2.18 2.21 -8.05
C SER A 44 -1.70 3.20 -6.97
N ASP A 45 -2.52 4.17 -6.58
CA ASP A 45 -2.17 5.16 -5.56
C ASP A 45 -2.04 4.53 -4.16
N HIS A 46 -2.75 3.43 -3.90
CA HIS A 46 -2.68 2.71 -2.63
C HIS A 46 -1.44 1.82 -2.51
N GLN A 47 -0.97 1.24 -3.62
CA GLN A 47 0.24 0.40 -3.60
C GLN A 47 1.47 1.20 -3.18
N ASP A 48 1.61 2.44 -3.66
CA ASP A 48 2.75 3.28 -3.32
C ASP A 48 2.75 3.66 -1.83
N LEU A 49 1.60 4.07 -1.28
CA LEU A 49 1.47 4.42 0.14
C LEU A 49 1.67 3.23 1.09
N VAL A 50 1.17 2.05 0.72
CA VAL A 50 1.37 0.80 1.47
C VAL A 50 2.86 0.44 1.50
N VAL A 51 3.52 0.52 0.35
CA VAL A 51 4.97 0.27 0.22
C VAL A 51 5.77 1.27 1.06
N HIS A 52 5.38 2.55 1.07
CA HIS A 52 6.03 3.57 1.90
C HIS A 52 5.94 3.26 3.40
N THR A 53 4.76 2.89 3.90
CA THR A 53 4.59 2.51 5.31
C THR A 53 5.43 1.30 5.70
N TYR A 54 5.46 0.24 4.87
CA TYR A 54 6.31 -0.92 5.16
C TYR A 54 7.79 -0.57 5.15
N LYS A 55 8.23 0.27 4.21
CA LYS A 55 9.61 0.76 4.14
C LYS A 55 9.98 1.58 5.39
N ALA A 56 9.09 2.42 5.92
CA ALA A 56 9.33 3.16 7.15
C ALA A 56 9.50 2.23 8.35
N ILE A 57 8.62 1.23 8.50
CA ILE A 57 8.70 0.20 9.55
C ILE A 57 9.99 -0.63 9.45
N ASP A 58 10.40 -0.99 8.24
CA ASP A 58 11.62 -1.77 8.05
C ASP A 58 12.86 -0.95 8.38
N THR A 59 12.87 0.32 7.95
CA THR A 59 13.98 1.23 8.25
C THR A 59 14.13 1.47 9.76
N THR A 60 13.03 1.57 10.52
CA THR A 60 13.13 1.71 11.99
C THR A 60 13.67 0.44 12.67
N LYS A 61 13.39 -0.75 12.14
CA LYS A 61 14.01 -1.99 12.61
C LYS A 61 15.50 -2.03 12.29
N ASP A 62 15.89 -1.60 11.09
CA ASP A 62 17.30 -1.52 10.72
C ASP A 62 18.07 -0.55 11.60
N VAL A 63 17.45 0.56 12.03
CA VAL A 63 18.02 1.48 13.02
C VAL A 63 18.24 0.77 14.35
N LEU A 64 17.26 -0.01 14.81
CA LEU A 64 17.38 -0.80 16.04
C LEU A 64 18.54 -1.80 15.96
N ILE A 65 18.66 -2.52 14.84
CA ILE A 65 19.75 -3.46 14.59
C ILE A 65 21.10 -2.73 14.59
N GLY A 66 21.20 -1.58 13.92
CA GLY A 66 22.44 -0.79 13.91
C GLY A 66 22.87 -0.34 15.31
N LEU A 67 21.92 0.05 16.16
CA LEU A 67 22.23 0.41 17.55
C LEU A 67 22.67 -0.80 18.38
N ASP A 68 22.01 -1.96 18.22
CA ASP A 68 22.40 -3.19 18.90
C ASP A 68 23.81 -3.67 18.44
N ASP A 69 24.13 -3.54 17.15
CA ASP A 69 25.46 -3.83 16.60
C ASP A 69 26.52 -2.90 17.22
N ALA A 70 26.20 -1.60 17.35
CA ALA A 70 27.08 -0.62 17.99
C ALA A 70 27.34 -0.96 19.47
N GLU A 71 26.28 -1.27 20.22
CA GLU A 71 26.38 -1.67 21.63
C GLU A 71 27.14 -2.99 21.79
N THR A 72 26.92 -3.94 20.89
CA THR A 72 27.62 -5.24 20.91
C THR A 72 29.12 -5.06 20.65
N GLY A 73 29.49 -4.27 19.64
CA GLY A 73 30.90 -3.99 19.34
C GLY A 73 31.60 -3.25 20.48
N GLN A 74 30.94 -2.22 21.03
CA GLN A 74 31.45 -1.48 22.17
C GLN A 74 31.65 -2.40 23.39
N ARG A 75 30.68 -3.25 23.74
CA ARG A 75 30.84 -4.19 24.87
C ARG A 75 31.92 -5.22 24.65
N GLY A 76 32.05 -5.74 23.43
CA GLY A 76 33.13 -6.65 23.07
C GLY A 76 34.50 -6.01 23.29
N TYR A 77 34.64 -4.73 22.92
CA TYR A 77 35.84 -3.96 23.18
C TYR A 77 36.08 -3.72 24.67
N LEU A 78 35.06 -3.25 25.40
CA LEU A 78 35.18 -3.00 26.83
C LEU A 78 35.58 -4.26 27.61
N LEU A 79 35.10 -5.44 27.22
CA LEU A 79 35.39 -6.69 27.92
C LEU A 79 36.78 -7.25 27.61
N SER A 80 37.28 -7.06 26.38
CA SER A 80 38.50 -7.71 25.89
C SER A 80 39.71 -6.79 25.80
N GLY A 81 39.49 -5.47 25.67
CA GLY A 81 40.49 -4.50 25.26
C GLY A 81 40.97 -4.64 23.81
N ASP A 82 40.41 -5.57 23.03
CA ASP A 82 40.83 -5.81 21.65
C ASP A 82 40.00 -4.97 20.67
N ARG A 83 40.66 -4.01 20.02
CA ARG A 83 40.05 -3.08 19.07
C ARG A 83 39.34 -3.75 17.89
N ARG A 84 39.63 -5.02 17.59
CA ARG A 84 38.90 -5.76 16.53
C ARG A 84 37.41 -5.88 16.84
N TYR A 85 37.01 -5.84 18.10
CA TYR A 85 35.60 -5.83 18.49
C TYR A 85 34.90 -4.49 18.21
N LEU A 86 35.61 -3.42 17.84
CA LEU A 86 35.01 -2.15 17.42
C LEU A 86 34.53 -2.16 15.96
N ASP A 87 34.87 -3.18 15.15
CA ASP A 87 34.44 -3.25 13.75
C ASP A 87 32.89 -3.19 13.58
N PRO A 88 32.06 -3.89 14.36
CA PRO A 88 30.61 -3.71 14.37
C PRO A 88 30.17 -2.30 14.76
N TYR A 89 30.86 -1.66 15.70
CA TYR A 89 30.56 -0.28 16.12
C TYR A 89 30.81 0.72 15.00
N ASP A 90 31.96 0.66 14.34
CA ASP A 90 32.31 1.58 13.25
C ASP A 90 31.39 1.40 12.03
N LYS A 91 31.05 0.15 11.70
CA LYS A 91 30.07 -0.16 10.64
C LYS A 91 28.67 0.34 10.99
N ALA A 92 28.25 0.18 12.24
CA ALA A 92 26.97 0.66 12.71
C ALA A 92 26.85 2.18 12.62
N LEU A 93 27.90 2.94 12.96
CA LEU A 93 27.89 4.41 12.82
C LEU A 93 27.59 4.86 11.38
N THR A 94 28.26 4.21 10.42
CA THR A 94 28.05 4.51 8.99
C THR A 94 26.63 4.14 8.56
N ARG A 95 26.18 2.92 8.89
CA ARG A 95 24.85 2.44 8.55
C ARG A 95 23.74 3.30 9.17
N LEU A 96 23.88 3.71 10.43
CA LEU A 96 22.90 4.54 11.12
C LEU A 96 22.78 5.91 10.47
N SER A 97 23.88 6.50 9.97
CA SER A 97 23.83 7.75 9.21
C SER A 97 22.96 7.62 7.96
N ASP A 98 23.16 6.56 7.17
CA ASP A 98 22.38 6.32 5.95
C ASP A 98 20.91 6.01 6.23
N LEU A 99 20.64 5.21 7.27
CA LEU A 99 19.29 4.86 7.69
C LEU A 99 18.51 6.07 8.18
N ARG A 100 19.15 7.02 8.88
CA ARG A 100 18.49 8.27 9.32
C ARG A 100 18.02 9.11 8.13
N GLY A 101 18.86 9.21 7.09
CA GLY A 101 18.50 9.90 5.85
C GLY A 101 17.33 9.22 5.14
N THR A 102 17.38 7.89 5.05
CA THR A 102 16.34 7.06 4.43
C THR A 102 15.00 7.15 5.17
N LEU A 103 15.03 7.06 6.51
CA LEU A 103 13.84 7.14 7.34
C LEU A 103 13.13 8.49 7.18
N LYS A 104 13.90 9.59 7.13
CA LYS A 104 13.35 10.93 6.90
C LYS A 104 12.64 11.05 5.55
N ALA A 105 13.17 10.39 4.52
CA ALA A 105 12.53 10.37 3.19
C ALA A 105 11.24 9.54 3.17
N HIS A 106 11.16 8.47 3.96
CA HIS A 106 9.99 7.58 3.99
C HIS A 106 8.78 8.16 4.75
N ILE A 107 8.98 9.15 5.63
CA ILE A 107 7.93 9.72 6.49
C ILE A 107 7.54 11.16 6.11
N SER A 108 8.02 11.66 4.97
CA SER A 108 7.90 13.09 4.61
C SER A 108 6.47 13.57 4.41
N ASP A 109 5.53 12.65 4.23
CA ASP A 109 4.09 12.90 4.07
C ASP A 109 3.33 13.06 5.41
N ASN A 110 3.99 12.80 6.55
CA ASN A 110 3.34 12.80 7.87
C ASN A 110 4.08 13.67 8.89
N ALA A 111 3.53 14.86 9.20
CA ALA A 111 4.11 15.82 10.15
C ALA A 111 4.31 15.26 11.57
N GLU A 112 3.42 14.38 12.02
CA GLU A 112 3.53 13.75 13.33
C GLU A 112 4.70 12.75 13.36
N GLN A 113 4.90 11.99 12.28
CA GLN A 113 6.04 11.08 12.14
C GLN A 113 7.37 11.82 12.02
N ILE A 114 7.41 12.95 11.32
CA ILE A 114 8.59 13.82 11.27
C ILE A 114 9.02 14.21 12.69
N THR A 115 8.07 14.55 13.55
CA THR A 115 8.35 14.91 14.95
C THR A 115 8.86 13.70 15.74
N ARG A 116 8.21 12.52 15.62
CA ARG A 116 8.68 11.29 16.28
C ARG A 116 10.09 10.89 15.85
N VAL A 117 10.41 11.02 14.57
CA VAL A 117 11.73 10.69 14.04
C VAL A 117 12.78 11.72 14.43
N ALA A 118 12.42 13.00 14.58
CA ALA A 118 13.32 14.00 15.18
C ALA A 118 13.67 13.64 16.64
N THR A 119 12.68 13.21 17.44
CA THR A 119 12.92 12.71 18.80
C THR A 119 13.80 11.47 18.79
N LEU A 120 13.50 10.48 17.94
CA LEU A 120 14.30 9.27 17.78
C LEU A 120 15.76 9.60 17.43
N ASN A 121 15.97 10.55 16.53
CA ASN A 121 17.28 11.01 16.11
C ASN A 121 18.09 11.60 17.28
N GLY A 122 17.47 12.41 18.13
CA GLY A 122 18.13 12.90 19.35
C GLY A 122 18.53 11.77 20.29
N MET A 123 17.66 10.80 20.50
CA MET A 123 17.94 9.65 21.37
C MET A 123 19.05 8.74 20.80
N ILE A 124 19.13 8.59 19.48
CA ILE A 124 20.24 7.91 18.80
C ILE A 124 21.55 8.66 19.07
N ASP A 125 21.55 9.98 18.92
CA ASP A 125 22.74 10.80 19.15
C ASP A 125 23.22 10.69 20.61
N ASP A 126 22.29 10.71 21.57
CA ASP A 126 22.57 10.48 22.99
C ASP A 126 23.19 9.09 23.22
N LYS A 127 22.58 8.04 22.67
CA LYS A 127 23.07 6.66 22.81
C LYS A 127 24.45 6.46 22.20
N LEU A 128 24.69 7.00 21.00
CA LEU A 128 26.01 6.93 20.36
C LEU A 128 27.06 7.73 21.14
N GLY A 129 26.65 8.85 21.76
CA GLY A 129 27.47 9.61 22.70
C GLY A 129 27.86 8.80 23.94
N GLU A 130 26.91 8.09 24.53
CA GLU A 130 27.14 7.18 25.66
C GLU A 130 28.17 6.09 25.31
N LEU A 131 27.96 5.38 24.20
CA LEU A 131 28.88 4.33 23.75
C LEU A 131 30.30 4.88 23.51
N ARG A 132 30.41 6.04 22.86
CA ARG A 132 31.70 6.70 22.61
C ARG A 132 32.41 7.07 23.91
N GLN A 133 31.69 7.65 24.86
CA GLN A 133 32.25 8.03 26.15
C GLN A 133 32.77 6.81 26.93
N ALA A 134 32.06 5.69 26.88
CA ALA A 134 32.51 4.46 27.54
C ALA A 134 33.80 3.90 26.92
N ILE A 135 33.93 3.96 25.58
CA ILE A 135 35.18 3.61 24.87
C ILE A 135 36.31 4.54 25.28
N GLU A 136 36.06 5.85 25.34
CA GLU A 136 37.08 6.84 25.75
C GLU A 136 37.56 6.61 27.18
N VAL A 137 36.64 6.40 28.13
CA VAL A 137 36.97 6.09 29.52
C VAL A 137 37.77 4.79 29.62
N HIS A 138 37.47 3.79 28.81
CA HIS A 138 38.26 2.56 28.75
C HIS A 138 39.70 2.85 28.29
N ASP A 139 39.87 3.64 27.24
CA ASP A 139 41.18 3.98 26.68
C ASP A 139 42.04 4.82 27.64
N THR A 140 41.41 5.71 28.44
CA THR A 140 42.13 6.62 29.33
C THR A 140 42.28 6.11 30.76
N ASN A 141 41.27 5.42 31.29
CA ASN A 141 41.17 5.04 32.70
C ASN A 141 41.08 3.52 32.93
N GLY A 142 40.98 2.73 31.87
CA GLY A 142 40.97 1.27 31.92
C GLY A 142 39.59 0.66 32.22
N PHE A 143 39.59 -0.68 32.27
CA PHE A 143 38.39 -1.52 32.37
C PHE A 143 37.44 -1.14 33.50
N GLU A 144 37.93 -1.01 34.74
CA GLU A 144 37.05 -0.78 35.90
C GLU A 144 36.33 0.58 35.83
N ALA A 145 37.01 1.61 35.30
CA ALA A 145 36.39 2.92 35.10
C ALA A 145 35.29 2.86 34.03
N ALA A 146 35.57 2.18 32.91
CA ALA A 146 34.60 2.01 31.83
C ALA A 146 33.39 1.17 32.28
N ARG A 147 33.62 0.11 33.05
CA ARG A 147 32.56 -0.72 33.63
C ARG A 147 31.65 0.08 34.56
N LYS A 148 32.22 0.92 35.43
CA LYS A 148 31.43 1.79 36.32
C LYS A 148 30.58 2.79 35.51
N GLN A 149 31.16 3.35 34.45
CA GLN A 149 30.45 4.26 33.54
C GLN A 149 29.30 3.55 32.82
N GLU A 150 29.54 2.35 32.27
CA GLU A 150 28.52 1.54 31.58
C GLU A 150 27.36 1.20 32.51
N ILE A 151 27.61 0.82 33.77
CA ILE A 151 26.54 0.56 34.76
C ILE A 151 25.67 1.81 34.96
N SER A 152 26.28 2.99 35.07
CA SER A 152 25.53 4.25 35.19
C SER A 152 24.72 4.59 33.94
N MET A 153 25.21 4.25 32.74
CA MET A 153 24.46 4.43 31.50
C MET A 153 23.28 3.45 31.38
N MET A 154 23.45 2.21 31.84
CA MET A 154 22.35 1.22 31.87
C MET A 154 21.17 1.72 32.71
N GLU A 155 21.41 2.42 33.83
CA GLU A 155 20.36 3.02 34.66
C GLU A 155 19.54 4.10 33.95
N ARG A 156 20.10 4.76 32.93
CA ARG A 156 19.37 5.74 32.12
C ARG A 156 18.35 5.09 31.19
N ALA A 157 18.50 3.80 30.90
CA ALA A 157 17.62 3.04 30.03
C ALA A 157 17.38 3.69 28.65
N THR A 158 18.39 4.38 28.10
CA THR A 158 18.31 5.11 26.82
C THR A 158 17.83 4.19 25.69
N MET A 159 18.35 2.96 25.64
CA MET A 159 17.97 1.96 24.63
C MET A 159 16.51 1.52 24.74
N ASP A 160 15.97 1.40 25.95
CA ASP A 160 14.55 1.09 26.17
C ASP A 160 13.65 2.26 25.80
N GLY A 161 14.14 3.49 26.00
CA GLY A 161 13.52 4.69 25.43
C GLY A 161 13.43 4.61 23.89
N ILE A 162 14.53 4.28 23.23
CA ILE A 162 14.59 4.14 21.77
C ILE A 162 13.62 3.06 21.28
N ARG A 163 13.62 1.88 21.90
CA ARG A 163 12.69 0.78 21.58
C ARG A 163 11.23 1.21 21.72
N ARG A 164 10.89 1.99 22.74
CA ARG A 164 9.53 2.55 22.92
C ARG A 164 9.15 3.52 21.80
N VAL A 165 10.05 4.43 21.42
CA VAL A 165 9.78 5.40 20.33
C VAL A 165 9.61 4.69 18.99
N ILE A 166 10.49 3.73 18.67
CA ILE A 166 10.37 2.89 17.47
C ILE A 166 9.05 2.10 17.47
N GLY A 167 8.66 1.57 18.64
CA GLY A 167 7.37 0.91 18.81
C GLY A 167 6.19 1.85 18.52
N SER A 168 6.23 3.09 19.02
CA SER A 168 5.20 4.11 18.75
C SER A 168 5.13 4.50 17.28
N ILE A 169 6.28 4.68 16.61
CA ILE A 169 6.33 4.94 15.15
C ILE A 169 5.69 3.77 14.40
N THR A 170 6.09 2.55 14.73
CA THR A 170 5.59 1.32 14.08
C THR A 170 4.09 1.14 14.26
N GLU A 171 3.57 1.38 15.45
CA GLU A 171 2.13 1.25 15.73
C GLU A 171 1.33 2.32 14.99
N SER A 172 1.82 3.55 14.95
CA SER A 172 1.18 4.63 14.18
C SER A 172 1.16 4.33 12.68
N GLU A 173 2.25 3.80 12.12
CA GLU A 173 2.30 3.37 10.73
C GLU A 173 1.33 2.23 10.43
N LYS A 174 1.25 1.20 11.29
CA LYS A 174 0.27 0.11 11.14
C LYS A 174 -1.18 0.59 11.23
N ALA A 175 -1.46 1.53 12.14
CA ALA A 175 -2.79 2.11 12.27
C ALA A 175 -3.17 2.90 11.01
N LEU A 176 -2.24 3.70 10.47
CA LEU A 176 -2.43 4.44 9.23
C LEU A 176 -2.65 3.50 8.03
N LEU A 177 -1.88 2.42 7.96
CA LEU A 177 -2.04 1.39 6.92
C LEU A 177 -3.42 0.73 6.99
N SER A 178 -3.88 0.37 8.19
CA SER A 178 -5.20 -0.25 8.41
C SER A 178 -6.34 0.70 8.02
N ALA A 179 -6.22 1.98 8.39
CA ALA A 179 -7.19 3.01 8.00
C ALA A 179 -7.26 3.16 6.47
N ARG A 180 -6.11 3.26 5.80
CA ARG A 180 -6.01 3.34 4.33
C ARG A 180 -6.62 2.10 3.66
N GLN A 181 -6.35 0.90 4.16
CA GLN A 181 -6.91 -0.34 3.61
C GLN A 181 -8.44 -0.39 3.72
N SER A 182 -9.00 0.06 4.85
CA SER A 182 -10.45 0.13 5.07
C SER A 182 -11.15 1.10 4.09
N GLU A 183 -10.49 2.19 3.71
CA GLU A 183 -11.00 3.10 2.67
C GLU A 183 -11.06 2.42 1.30
N VAL A 184 -10.03 1.66 0.94
CA VAL A 184 -9.98 0.86 -0.31
C VAL A 184 -11.12 -0.15 -0.36
N ASP A 185 -11.31 -0.93 0.70
CA ASP A 185 -12.30 -2.00 0.73
C ASP A 185 -13.74 -1.46 0.60
N ARG A 186 -14.00 -0.27 1.16
CA ARG A 186 -15.28 0.43 1.04
C ARG A 186 -15.55 0.91 -0.38
N ASP A 187 -14.53 1.46 -1.04
CA ASP A 187 -14.66 1.93 -2.41
C ASP A 187 -14.81 0.77 -3.39
N GLU A 188 -14.10 -0.34 -3.17
CA GLU A 188 -14.31 -1.57 -3.95
C GLU A 188 -15.75 -2.10 -3.82
N THR A 189 -16.30 -2.10 -2.60
CA THR A 189 -17.68 -2.56 -2.35
C THR A 189 -18.72 -1.68 -3.06
N ARG A 190 -18.54 -0.35 -3.05
CA ARG A 190 -19.41 0.58 -3.77
C ARG A 190 -19.38 0.34 -5.28
N ILE A 191 -18.19 0.14 -5.85
CA ILE A 191 -18.03 -0.15 -7.28
C ILE A 191 -18.76 -1.45 -7.65
N ARG A 192 -18.59 -2.52 -6.86
CA ARG A 192 -19.30 -3.79 -7.09
C ARG A 192 -20.82 -3.63 -7.05
N ILE A 193 -21.35 -2.88 -6.08
CA ILE A 193 -22.79 -2.63 -5.97
C ILE A 193 -23.31 -1.85 -7.19
N VAL A 194 -22.63 -0.78 -7.59
CA VAL A 194 -23.00 0.00 -8.79
C VAL A 194 -22.96 -0.88 -10.04
N ALA A 195 -21.94 -1.72 -10.20
CA ALA A 195 -21.84 -2.65 -11.33
C ALA A 195 -23.01 -3.66 -11.36
N ILE A 196 -23.42 -4.21 -10.21
CA ILE A 196 -24.59 -5.09 -10.11
C ILE A 196 -25.87 -4.35 -10.53
N PHE A 197 -26.08 -3.11 -10.06
CA PHE A 197 -27.26 -2.31 -10.43
C PHE A 197 -27.28 -1.99 -11.92
N VAL A 198 -26.15 -1.61 -12.52
CA VAL A 198 -26.05 -1.37 -13.97
C VAL A 198 -26.33 -2.65 -14.76
N GLY A 199 -25.82 -3.80 -14.31
CA GLY A 199 -26.10 -5.11 -14.90
C GLY A 199 -27.59 -5.47 -14.84
N LEU A 200 -28.23 -5.30 -13.67
CA LEU A 200 -29.66 -5.56 -13.48
C LEU A 200 -30.53 -4.63 -14.34
N ALA A 201 -30.24 -3.33 -14.36
CA ALA A 201 -30.96 -2.36 -15.19
C ALA A 201 -30.86 -2.72 -16.68
N SER A 202 -29.69 -3.17 -17.13
CA SER A 202 -29.46 -3.61 -18.51
C SER A 202 -30.22 -4.90 -18.85
N PHE A 203 -30.31 -5.84 -17.90
CA PHE A 203 -31.12 -7.05 -18.05
C PHE A 203 -32.62 -6.71 -18.15
N LEU A 204 -33.12 -5.84 -17.27
CA LEU A 204 -34.53 -5.43 -17.25
C LEU A 204 -34.94 -4.67 -18.52
N THR A 205 -34.10 -3.74 -18.99
CA THR A 205 -34.36 -3.00 -20.24
C THR A 205 -34.41 -3.94 -21.45
N ARG A 206 -33.52 -4.93 -21.52
CA ARG A 206 -33.56 -5.97 -22.56
C ARG A 206 -34.85 -6.78 -22.50
N ALA A 207 -35.22 -7.29 -21.32
CA ALA A 207 -36.44 -8.07 -21.13
C ALA A 207 -37.71 -7.25 -21.50
N ALA A 208 -37.74 -5.96 -21.15
CA ALA A 208 -38.83 -5.06 -21.51
C ALA A 208 -38.95 -4.85 -23.03
N ILE A 209 -37.82 -4.67 -23.73
CA ILE A 209 -37.79 -4.54 -25.20
C ILE A 209 -38.30 -5.83 -25.86
N GLU A 210 -37.86 -7.01 -25.41
CA GLU A 210 -38.30 -8.29 -25.96
C GLU A 210 -39.81 -8.51 -25.74
N LEU A 211 -40.32 -8.20 -24.54
CA LEU A 211 -41.75 -8.29 -24.23
C LEU A 211 -42.59 -7.32 -25.07
N TYR A 212 -42.12 -6.08 -25.26
CA TYR A 212 -42.80 -5.08 -26.09
C TYR A 212 -42.88 -5.52 -27.56
N LEU A 213 -41.77 -6.03 -28.10
CA LEU A 213 -41.73 -6.55 -29.47
C LEU A 213 -42.63 -7.78 -29.63
N ALA A 214 -42.67 -8.69 -28.65
CA ALA A 214 -43.56 -9.85 -28.68
C ALA A 214 -45.04 -9.44 -28.71
N ARG A 215 -45.44 -8.48 -27.86
CA ARG A 215 -46.82 -7.95 -27.84
C ARG A 215 -47.20 -7.24 -29.14
N ARG A 216 -46.28 -6.50 -29.75
CA ARG A 216 -46.51 -5.79 -31.01
C ARG A 216 -46.51 -6.73 -32.23
N GLY A 217 -45.67 -7.77 -32.20
CA GLY A 217 -45.55 -8.77 -33.27
C GLY A 217 -46.74 -9.73 -33.37
N MET A 218 -47.47 -9.96 -32.27
CA MET A 218 -48.69 -10.79 -32.26
C MET A 218 -49.92 -10.11 -32.88
N GLY A 219 -49.85 -8.83 -33.26
CA GLY A 219 -50.98 -8.09 -33.86
C GLY A 219 -51.09 -8.14 -35.39
N GLY A 220 -50.16 -8.79 -36.11
CA GLY A 220 -50.06 -8.70 -37.59
C GLY A 220 -50.21 -10.01 -38.37
N GLY A 221 -50.46 -11.14 -37.71
CA GLY A 221 -50.55 -12.47 -38.33
C GLY A 221 -51.94 -12.81 -38.88
N GLY A 222 -52.54 -11.94 -39.69
CA GLY A 222 -53.74 -12.30 -40.45
C GLY A 222 -53.38 -13.32 -41.53
N VAL A 223 -53.69 -14.60 -41.31
CA VAL A 223 -53.58 -15.65 -42.32
C VAL A 223 -54.59 -15.35 -43.44
N PRO A 224 -54.20 -15.08 -44.70
CA PRO A 224 -55.15 -15.00 -45.78
C PRO A 224 -55.61 -16.43 -46.13
N GLN A 225 -56.91 -16.69 -45.96
CA GLN A 225 -57.57 -17.89 -46.48
C GLN A 225 -57.32 -17.99 -47.99
N ARG A 226 -56.50 -18.95 -48.42
CA ARG A 226 -56.57 -19.44 -49.80
C ARG A 226 -57.81 -20.33 -49.91
N ARG A 227 -58.92 -19.75 -50.40
CA ARG A 227 -60.01 -20.54 -51.00
C ARG A 227 -59.39 -21.37 -52.14
N LYS A 228 -59.46 -22.69 -52.03
CA LYS A 228 -59.32 -23.61 -53.15
C LYS A 228 -60.72 -23.93 -53.65
N TYR A 229 -60.94 -23.57 -54.91
CA TYR A 229 -62.03 -23.92 -55.82
C TYR A 229 -63.46 -23.61 -55.38
#